data_AF-L7N4V9-F1
#
_entry.id   AF-L7N4V9-F1
#
_cell.length_a   1.000
_cell.length_b   1.000
_cell.length_c   1.000
_cell.angle_alpha   90.00
_cell.angle_beta   90.00
_cell.angle_gamma   90.00
#
_symmetry.space_group_name_H-M   'P 1'
#
loop_
_entity.id
_entity.type
_entity.pdbx_description
1 polymer ?
#
loop_
_entity_poly.entity_id
_entity_poly.type
_entity_poly.pdbx_seq_one_letter_code
_entity_poly.pdbx_strand_id
1 'polypeptide(L)'
;MVSLLVHAALGVVVIGWIVSSNPKVFTRPAGGSWFSLPECVYYVVGIASIALGWYFNIRFVQQYAHGAANPLWGPGSWAEYVRLMFTNPAASSAGQDYTIANVILLPLFSTTDGYRRGLRRPWLYFVSSLFTSFAFAFAFYFATIERQHRHERSRATVGA
;
A
#
# COMPACT_ATOMS: atom_id res chain seq x y z
N MET A 1 -9.65 7.60 17.75
CA MET A 1 -8.19 7.51 17.99
C MET A 1 -7.71 6.06 18.08
N VAL A 2 -8.33 5.20 18.91
CA VAL A 2 -7.99 3.76 18.97
C VAL A 2 -8.05 3.08 17.61
N SER A 3 -9.08 3.34 16.80
CA SER A 3 -9.20 2.80 15.44
C SER A 3 -8.00 3.12 14.56
N LEU A 4 -7.47 4.35 14.61
CA LEU A 4 -6.29 4.75 13.86
C LEU A 4 -5.05 3.97 14.32
N LEU A 5 -4.82 3.88 15.64
CA LEU A 5 -3.69 3.11 16.18
C LEU A 5 -3.74 1.63 15.78
N VAL A 6 -4.93 1.03 15.79
CA VAL A 6 -5.13 -0.34 15.30
C VAL A 6 -4.80 -0.44 13.82
N HIS A 7 -5.23 0.52 12.98
CA HIS A 7 -4.86 0.55 11.56
C HIS A 7 -3.35 0.67 11.35
N ALA A 8 -2.67 1.55 12.10
CA ALA A 8 -1.22 1.69 12.02
C ALA A 8 -0.49 0.39 12.40
N ALA A 9 -0.93 -0.27 13.49
CA ALA A 9 -0.37 -1.54 13.92
C ALA A 9 -0.56 -2.64 12.86
N LEU A 10 -1.78 -2.76 12.30
CA LEU A 10 -2.07 -3.71 11.23
C LEU A 10 -1.25 -3.42 9.97
N GLY A 11 -1.07 -2.14 9.63
CA GLY A 11 -0.20 -1.70 8.55
C GLY A 11 1.22 -2.22 8.74
N VAL A 12 1.83 -1.95 9.89
CA VAL A 12 3.19 -2.43 10.22
C VAL A 12 3.29 -3.95 10.15
N VAL A 13 2.31 -4.67 10.69
CA VAL A 13 2.26 -6.14 10.65
C VAL A 13 2.22 -6.65 9.22
N VAL A 14 1.39 -6.07 8.35
CA VAL A 14 1.29 -6.49 6.95
C VAL A 14 2.58 -6.21 6.19
N ILE A 15 3.23 -5.05 6.40
CA ILE A 15 4.53 -4.75 5.78
C ILE A 15 5.59 -5.74 6.27
N GLY A 16 5.65 -5.99 7.57
CA GLY A 16 6.54 -7.00 8.15
C GLY A 16 6.30 -8.39 7.53
N TRP A 17 5.04 -8.76 7.29
CA TRP A 17 4.69 -10.04 6.66
C TRP A 17 5.13 -10.12 5.20
N ILE A 18 5.00 -9.04 4.44
CA ILE A 18 5.50 -8.96 3.06
C ILE A 18 7.02 -9.16 3.04
N VAL A 19 7.75 -8.40 3.89
CA VAL A 19 9.21 -8.43 3.94
C VAL A 19 9.74 -9.79 4.38
N SER A 20 9.22 -10.32 5.49
CA SER A 20 9.60 -11.64 6.02
C SER A 20 9.24 -12.80 5.09
N SER A 21 8.18 -12.67 4.29
CA SER A 21 7.83 -13.69 3.29
C SER A 21 8.79 -13.69 2.10
N ASN A 22 9.47 -12.58 1.82
CA ASN A 22 10.28 -12.36 0.62
C ASN A 22 11.75 -11.98 0.93
N PRO A 23 12.46 -12.72 1.79
CA PRO A 23 13.79 -12.29 2.26
C PRO A 23 14.79 -12.14 1.11
N LYS A 24 14.72 -13.00 0.09
CA LYS A 24 15.59 -12.93 -1.10
C LYS A 24 15.39 -11.64 -1.92
N VAL A 25 14.19 -11.07 -1.91
CA VAL A 25 13.91 -9.81 -2.60
C VAL A 25 14.52 -8.66 -1.79
N PHE A 26 14.27 -8.64 -0.49
CA PHE A 26 14.66 -7.52 0.38
C PHE A 26 16.13 -7.53 0.79
N THR A 27 16.86 -8.63 0.59
CA THR A 27 18.32 -8.64 0.70
C THR A 27 18.99 -7.71 -0.32
N ARG A 28 20.21 -7.24 -0.01
CA ARG A 28 20.99 -6.38 -0.91
C ARG A 28 21.24 -7.08 -2.26
N PRO A 29 20.94 -6.45 -3.41
CA PRO A 29 21.33 -6.99 -4.71
C PRO A 29 22.85 -7.13 -4.86
N ALA A 30 23.29 -8.17 -5.56
CA ALA A 30 24.73 -8.39 -5.81
C ALA A 30 25.30 -7.30 -6.73
N GLY A 31 26.53 -6.85 -6.44
CA GLY A 31 27.32 -6.01 -7.36
C GLY A 31 26.88 -4.55 -7.52
N GLY A 32 26.18 -3.94 -6.55
CA GLY A 32 25.77 -2.53 -6.67
C GLY A 32 25.34 -1.83 -5.38
N SER A 33 24.69 -0.67 -5.56
CA SER A 33 24.08 0.13 -4.48
C SER A 33 22.94 -0.62 -3.80
N TRP A 34 22.64 -0.28 -2.55
CA TRP A 34 21.55 -0.88 -1.78
C TRP A 34 20.16 -0.60 -2.38
N PHE A 35 20.00 0.58 -2.99
CA PHE A 35 18.77 1.05 -3.63
C PHE A 35 19.10 1.66 -5.00
N SER A 36 18.21 1.48 -5.97
CA SER A 36 18.21 2.23 -7.22
C SER A 36 17.47 3.56 -7.06
N LEU A 37 17.67 4.50 -7.98
CA LEU A 37 16.93 5.77 -7.98
C LEU A 37 15.40 5.53 -8.03
N PRO A 38 14.85 4.65 -8.89
CA PRO A 38 13.43 4.31 -8.86
C PRO A 38 12.96 3.78 -7.51
N GLU A 39 13.70 2.88 -6.86
CA GLU A 39 13.36 2.39 -5.51
C GLU A 39 13.23 3.56 -4.52
N CYS A 40 14.21 4.47 -4.50
CA CYS A 40 14.18 5.64 -3.63
C CYS A 40 12.94 6.52 -3.89
N VAL A 41 12.62 6.79 -5.16
CA VAL A 41 11.45 7.59 -5.53
C VAL A 41 10.17 6.92 -5.04
N TYR A 42 10.02 5.61 -5.26
CA TYR A 42 8.84 4.88 -4.80
C TYR A 42 8.70 4.89 -3.28
N TYR A 43 9.78 4.68 -2.53
CA TYR A 43 9.72 4.75 -1.07
C TYR A 43 9.37 6.15 -0.57
N VAL A 44 9.97 7.20 -1.14
CA VAL A 44 9.69 8.60 -0.75
C VAL A 44 8.23 8.96 -1.02
N VAL A 45 7.72 8.68 -2.23
CA VAL A 45 6.32 8.94 -2.61
C VAL A 45 5.38 8.13 -1.72
N GLY A 46 5.69 6.85 -1.48
CA GLY A 46 4.92 5.97 -0.61
C GLY A 46 4.83 6.53 0.82
N ILE A 47 5.96 6.87 1.45
CA ILE A 47 6.00 7.40 2.81
C ILE A 47 5.26 8.73 2.90
N ALA A 48 5.46 9.64 1.94
CA ALA A 48 4.73 10.90 1.88
C ALA A 48 3.21 10.68 1.79
N SER A 49 2.76 9.68 1.03
CA SER A 49 1.34 9.35 0.92
C SER A 49 0.74 8.83 2.24
N ILE A 50 1.51 8.10 3.04
CA ILE A 50 1.07 7.68 4.39
C ILE A 50 0.89 8.91 5.27
N ALA A 51 1.88 9.82 5.29
CA ALA A 51 1.82 11.02 6.13
C ALA A 51 0.61 11.91 5.78
N LEU A 52 0.37 12.14 4.49
CA LEU A 52 -0.78 12.90 4.00
C LEU A 52 -2.10 12.20 4.32
N GLY A 53 -2.21 10.90 4.03
CA GLY A 53 -3.41 10.12 4.34
C GLY A 53 -3.72 10.12 5.83
N TRP A 54 -2.69 10.00 6.68
CA TRP A 54 -2.83 10.04 8.12
C TRP A 54 -3.38 11.37 8.63
N TYR A 55 -2.86 12.49 8.11
CA TYR A 55 -3.37 13.82 8.41
C TYR A 55 -4.88 13.94 8.11
N PHE A 56 -5.32 13.51 6.93
CA PHE A 56 -6.73 13.57 6.55
C PHE A 56 -7.60 12.59 7.37
N ASN A 57 -7.11 11.39 7.67
CA ASN A 57 -7.82 10.41 8.48
C ASN A 57 -8.03 10.90 9.93
N ILE A 58 -7.05 11.60 10.52
CA ILE A 58 -7.22 12.23 11.83
C ILE A 58 -8.34 13.28 11.78
N ARG A 59 -8.31 14.17 10.78
CA ARG A 59 -9.32 15.21 10.61
C ARG A 59 -10.72 14.61 10.42
N PHE A 60 -10.83 13.56 9.61
CA PHE A 60 -12.07 12.81 9.43
C PHE A 60 -12.59 12.25 10.77
N VAL A 61 -11.77 11.53 11.53
CA VAL A 61 -12.21 10.96 12.82
C VAL A 61 -12.58 12.05 13.81
N GLN A 62 -11.81 13.16 13.87
CA GLN A 62 -12.11 14.30 14.74
C GLN A 62 -13.43 14.99 14.38
N GLN A 63 -13.73 15.10 13.08
CA GLN A 63 -14.90 15.80 12.58
C GLN A 63 -16.17 14.94 12.62
N TYR A 64 -16.07 13.62 12.44
CA TYR A 64 -17.26 12.79 12.19
C TYR A 64 -17.57 11.79 13.31
N ALA A 65 -16.61 11.38 14.15
CA ALA A 65 -16.84 10.25 15.06
C ALA A 65 -17.81 10.55 16.23
N HIS A 66 -18.00 11.79 16.68
CA HIS A 66 -18.99 12.23 17.69
C HIS A 66 -19.40 11.23 18.80
N GLY A 67 -18.45 10.48 19.40
CA GLY A 67 -18.74 9.49 20.45
C GLY A 67 -19.24 8.11 19.95
N ALA A 68 -19.35 7.89 18.65
CA ALA A 68 -19.64 6.60 18.05
C ALA A 68 -18.47 5.63 18.22
N ALA A 69 -18.78 4.39 18.61
CA ALA A 69 -17.79 3.35 18.88
C ALA A 69 -17.55 2.39 17.70
N ASN A 70 -18.44 2.34 16.71
CA ASN A 70 -18.37 1.34 15.66
C ASN A 70 -17.50 1.82 14.47
N PRO A 71 -16.38 1.14 14.15
CA PRO A 71 -15.50 1.57 13.07
C PRO A 71 -16.04 1.24 11.66
N LEU A 72 -17.04 0.36 11.55
CA LEU A 72 -17.56 -0.14 10.28
C LEU A 72 -18.78 0.65 9.79
N TRP A 73 -19.70 1.04 10.68
CA TRP A 73 -20.91 1.79 10.34
C TRP A 73 -21.23 2.93 11.33
N GLY A 74 -22.01 3.92 10.86
CA GLY A 74 -22.38 5.11 11.65
C GLY A 74 -21.39 6.28 11.52
N PRO A 75 -21.49 7.29 12.40
CA PRO A 75 -20.64 8.48 12.35
C PRO A 75 -19.14 8.18 12.55
N GLY A 76 -18.28 8.77 11.72
CA GLY A 76 -16.82 8.56 11.72
C GLY A 76 -16.38 7.15 11.36
N SER A 77 -17.27 6.35 10.78
CA SER A 77 -16.98 4.97 10.36
C SER A 77 -16.46 4.87 8.93
N TRP A 78 -15.98 3.70 8.56
CA TRP A 78 -15.60 3.39 7.18
C TRP A 78 -16.75 3.59 6.18
N ALA A 79 -17.98 3.20 6.53
CA ALA A 79 -19.13 3.41 5.65
C ALA A 79 -19.41 4.90 5.38
N GLU A 80 -19.26 5.76 6.39
CA GLU A 80 -19.40 7.20 6.21
C GLU A 80 -18.23 7.78 5.40
N TYR A 81 -17.00 7.33 5.64
CA TYR A 81 -15.83 7.72 4.84
C TYR A 81 -16.07 7.46 3.35
N VAL A 82 -16.53 6.25 3.00
CA VAL A 82 -16.86 5.89 1.62
C VAL A 82 -18.00 6.75 1.09
N ARG A 83 -19.07 6.97 1.87
CA ARG A 83 -20.19 7.84 1.45
C ARG A 83 -19.70 9.25 1.11
N LEU A 84 -18.77 9.80 1.90
CA LEU A 84 -18.22 11.14 1.69
C LEU A 84 -17.42 11.27 0.39
N MET A 85 -16.78 10.17 -0.08
CA MET A 85 -16.10 10.12 -1.37
C MET A 85 -17.05 10.30 -2.57
N PHE A 86 -18.36 10.11 -2.38
CA PHE A 86 -19.36 10.18 -3.45
C PHE A 86 -20.38 11.32 -3.25
N THR A 87 -20.00 12.39 -2.55
CA THR A 87 -20.90 13.50 -2.18
C THR A 87 -21.28 14.42 -3.33
N ASN A 88 -20.47 14.49 -4.38
CA ASN A 88 -20.72 15.33 -5.55
C ASN A 88 -20.02 14.74 -6.79
N PRO A 89 -20.38 15.15 -8.03
CA PRO A 89 -19.84 14.55 -9.24
C PRO A 89 -18.31 14.54 -9.35
N ALA A 90 -17.63 15.60 -8.90
CA ALA A 90 -16.16 15.66 -8.97
C ALA A 90 -15.52 14.70 -7.97
N ALA A 91 -16.02 14.66 -6.72
CA ALA A 91 -15.58 13.70 -5.73
C ALA A 91 -15.86 12.26 -6.17
N SER A 92 -17.07 12.00 -6.71
CA SER A 92 -17.47 10.70 -7.23
C SER A 92 -16.58 10.23 -8.37
N SER A 93 -16.16 11.13 -9.26
CA SER A 93 -15.22 10.82 -10.34
C SER A 93 -13.87 10.33 -9.79
N ALA A 94 -13.31 10.99 -8.78
CA ALA A 94 -12.07 10.52 -8.16
C ALA A 94 -12.29 9.25 -7.30
N GLY A 95 -13.42 9.18 -6.61
CA GLY A 95 -13.80 8.06 -5.75
C GLY A 95 -14.00 6.76 -6.50
N GLN A 96 -14.59 6.79 -7.70
CA GLN A 96 -14.72 5.61 -8.55
C GLN A 96 -13.35 5.08 -9.01
N ASP A 97 -12.43 5.96 -9.42
CA ASP A 97 -11.12 5.59 -9.92
C ASP A 97 -10.30 4.94 -8.80
N TYR A 98 -10.32 5.56 -7.62
CA TYR A 98 -9.76 4.98 -6.40
C TYR A 98 -10.34 3.60 -6.11
N THR A 99 -11.66 3.44 -6.17
CA THR A 99 -12.33 2.19 -5.82
C THR A 99 -11.96 1.08 -6.81
N ILE A 100 -12.05 1.35 -8.11
CA ILE A 100 -11.69 0.40 -9.17
C ILE A 100 -10.20 0.05 -9.08
N ALA A 101 -9.33 1.04 -8.97
CA ALA A 101 -7.90 0.80 -8.92
C ALA A 101 -7.48 0.03 -7.65
N ASN A 102 -8.04 0.36 -6.48
CA ASN A 102 -7.64 -0.25 -5.21
C ASN A 102 -8.28 -1.61 -4.98
N VAL A 103 -9.59 -1.76 -5.22
CA VAL A 103 -10.35 -2.96 -4.84
C VAL A 103 -10.40 -3.99 -5.96
N ILE A 104 -10.24 -3.58 -7.22
CA ILE A 104 -10.29 -4.49 -8.37
C ILE A 104 -8.88 -4.66 -8.97
N LEU A 105 -8.27 -3.58 -9.46
CA LEU A 105 -7.03 -3.70 -10.23
C LEU A 105 -5.83 -4.09 -9.38
N LEU A 106 -5.61 -3.44 -8.23
CA LEU A 106 -4.47 -3.74 -7.36
C LEU A 106 -4.39 -5.20 -6.93
N PRO A 107 -5.44 -5.85 -6.39
CA PRO A 107 -5.35 -7.27 -6.02
C PRO A 107 -5.11 -8.15 -7.25
N LEU A 108 -5.77 -7.91 -8.38
CA LEU A 108 -5.58 -8.70 -9.59
C LEU A 108 -4.16 -8.56 -10.15
N PHE A 109 -3.70 -7.33 -10.33
CA PHE A 109 -2.39 -7.03 -10.90
C PHE A 109 -1.26 -7.49 -9.99
N SER A 110 -1.25 -7.07 -8.72
CA SER A 110 -0.18 -7.47 -7.79
C SER A 110 -0.10 -8.99 -7.64
N THR A 111 -1.25 -9.67 -7.55
CA THR A 111 -1.28 -11.13 -7.43
C THR A 111 -0.73 -11.81 -8.68
N THR A 112 -1.25 -11.46 -9.86
CA THR A 112 -0.85 -12.12 -11.12
C THR A 112 0.59 -11.82 -11.51
N ASP A 113 0.99 -10.55 -11.50
CA ASP A 113 2.37 -10.13 -11.82
C ASP A 113 3.36 -10.61 -10.74
N GLY A 114 2.99 -10.51 -9.46
CA GLY A 114 3.88 -10.89 -8.36
C GLY A 114 4.20 -12.36 -8.36
N TYR A 115 3.22 -13.24 -8.60
CA TYR A 115 3.47 -14.66 -8.72
C TYR A 115 4.31 -15.00 -9.97
N ARG A 116 4.09 -14.32 -11.11
CA ARG A 116 4.93 -14.48 -12.31
C ARG A 116 6.40 -14.13 -12.06
N ARG A 117 6.67 -13.18 -11.16
CA ARG A 117 8.02 -12.77 -10.73
C ARG A 117 8.60 -13.60 -9.60
N GLY A 118 7.88 -14.63 -9.12
CA GLY A 118 8.32 -15.48 -8.01
C GLY A 118 8.23 -14.84 -6.62
N LEU A 119 7.41 -13.78 -6.47
CA LEU A 119 7.10 -13.20 -5.16
C LEU A 119 6.20 -14.15 -4.36
N ARG A 120 6.41 -14.20 -3.05
CA ARG A 120 5.58 -14.93 -2.08
C ARG A 120 4.50 -14.00 -1.53
N ARG A 121 3.26 -14.48 -1.55
CA ARG A 121 2.06 -13.78 -1.02
C ARG A 121 1.87 -12.36 -1.58
N PRO A 122 1.93 -12.14 -2.90
CA PRO A 122 1.79 -10.81 -3.48
C PRO A 122 0.41 -10.16 -3.27
N TRP A 123 -0.63 -10.94 -2.96
CA TRP A 123 -1.93 -10.38 -2.55
C TRP A 123 -1.84 -9.51 -1.27
N LEU A 124 -0.78 -9.65 -0.47
CA LEU A 124 -0.56 -8.80 0.70
C LEU A 124 -0.35 -7.32 0.33
N TYR A 125 0.05 -6.99 -0.90
CA TYR A 125 0.13 -5.59 -1.33
C TYR A 125 -1.26 -4.93 -1.37
N PHE A 126 -2.28 -5.66 -1.83
CA PHE A 126 -3.67 -5.20 -1.69
C PHE A 126 -4.07 -5.08 -0.22
N VAL A 127 -3.76 -6.07 0.62
CA VAL A 127 -4.09 -5.99 2.06
C VAL A 127 -3.40 -4.80 2.74
N SER A 128 -2.19 -4.45 2.30
CA SER A 128 -1.48 -3.28 2.82
C SER A 128 -2.19 -1.97 2.52
N SER A 129 -2.91 -1.88 1.39
CA SER A 129 -3.65 -0.67 1.02
C SER A 129 -4.84 -0.39 1.94
N LEU A 130 -5.36 -1.42 2.63
CA LEU A 130 -6.45 -1.29 3.59
C LEU A 130 -6.03 -0.59 4.88
N PHE A 131 -4.73 -0.63 5.23
CA PHE A 131 -4.21 -0.14 6.51
C PHE A 131 -3.22 1.02 6.37
N THR A 132 -2.69 1.25 5.18
CA THR A 132 -1.74 2.32 4.90
C THR A 132 -2.40 3.38 4.02
N SER A 133 -2.06 3.41 2.74
CA SER A 133 -2.76 4.14 1.71
C SER A 133 -2.71 3.34 0.40
N PHE A 134 -3.68 3.57 -0.49
CA PHE A 134 -3.65 3.03 -1.85
C PHE A 134 -2.33 3.34 -2.57
N ALA A 135 -1.87 4.60 -2.50
CA ALA A 135 -0.65 5.03 -3.16
C ALA A 135 0.59 4.34 -2.57
N PHE A 136 0.65 4.15 -1.25
CA PHE A 136 1.75 3.42 -0.61
C PHE A 136 1.81 1.98 -1.09
N ALA A 137 0.67 1.28 -1.16
CA ALA A 137 0.64 -0.11 -1.61
C ALA A 137 1.19 -0.27 -3.03
N PHE A 138 0.81 0.62 -3.96
CA PHE A 138 1.37 0.68 -5.30
C PHE A 138 2.87 0.97 -5.30
N ALA A 139 3.29 2.02 -4.59
CA ALA A 139 4.68 2.41 -4.54
C ALA A 139 5.56 1.31 -3.93
N PHE A 140 5.08 0.64 -2.88
CA PHE A 140 5.79 -0.47 -2.26
C PHE A 140 5.87 -1.69 -3.18
N TYR A 141 4.80 -1.98 -3.93
CA TYR A 141 4.83 -3.01 -4.97
C TYR A 141 5.85 -2.68 -6.06
N PHE A 142 5.86 -1.44 -6.56
CA PHE A 142 6.81 -0.99 -7.58
C PHE A 142 8.26 -1.05 -7.11
N ALA A 143 8.55 -0.63 -5.88
CA ALA A 143 9.87 -0.79 -5.28
C ALA A 143 10.28 -2.27 -5.20
N THR A 144 9.33 -3.16 -4.89
CA THR A 144 9.59 -4.60 -4.78
C THR A 144 9.90 -5.23 -6.13
N ILE A 145 9.12 -4.94 -7.17
CA ILE A 145 9.36 -5.52 -8.51
C ILE A 145 10.64 -4.96 -9.14
N GLU A 146 10.98 -3.69 -8.89
CA GLU A 146 12.26 -3.11 -9.30
C GLU A 146 13.41 -3.84 -8.61
N ARG A 147 13.31 -4.07 -7.31
CA ARG A 147 14.32 -4.81 -6.55
C ARG A 147 14.47 -6.26 -7.03
N GLN A 148 13.35 -6.93 -7.33
CA GLN A 148 13.35 -8.27 -7.90
C GLN A 148 14.01 -8.31 -9.27
N HIS A 149 13.71 -7.33 -10.13
CA HIS A 149 14.34 -7.20 -11.45
C HIS A 149 15.86 -7.02 -11.34
N ARG A 150 16.34 -6.24 -10.35
CA ARG A 150 17.78 -6.08 -10.09
C ARG A 150 18.45 -7.39 -9.68
N HIS A 151 17.78 -8.21 -8.84
CA HIS A 151 18.29 -9.55 -8.49
C HIS A 151 18.40 -10.45 -9.72
N GLU A 152 17.37 -10.47 -10.58
CA GLU A 152 17.36 -11.25 -11.82
C GLU A 152 18.50 -10.85 -12.77
N ARG A 153 18.71 -9.54 -12.97
CA ARG A 153 19.82 -9.02 -13.78
C ARG A 153 21.18 -9.42 -13.22
N SER A 154 21.38 -9.30 -11.91
CA SER A 154 22.65 -9.67 -11.28
C SER A 154 22.97 -11.16 -11.45
N ARG A 155 21.96 -12.04 -11.41
CA ARG A 155 22.15 -13.49 -11.65
C ARG A 155 22.49 -13.78 -13.11
N ALA A 156 21.85 -13.09 -14.05
CA ALA A 156 22.16 -13.25 -15.47
C ALA A 156 23.60 -12.83 -15.79
N THR A 157 24.13 -11.77 -15.15
CA THR A 157 25.53 -11.34 -15.34
C THR A 157 26.55 -12.32 -14.76
N VAL A 158 26.21 -13.09 -13.71
CA VAL A 158 27.12 -14.10 -13.12
C VAL A 158 27.14 -15.40 -13.94
N GLY A 159 26.08 -15.70 -14.70
CA GLY A 159 25.98 -16.90 -15.53
C GLY A 159 26.45 -16.74 -16.99
N ALA A 160 26.89 -15.54 -17.38
CA ALA A 160 27.49 -15.23 -18.68
C ALA A 160 29.01 -15.18 -18.56
#